data_AF-A0AAU5A426-F1
#
_entry.id   AF-A0AAU5A426-F1
#
_cell.length_a   1.000
_cell.length_b   1.000
_cell.length_c   1.000
_cell.angle_alpha   90.00
_cell.angle_beta   90.00
_cell.angle_gamma   90.00
#
_symmetry.space_group_name_H-M   'P 1'
#
loop_
_entity.id
_entity.type
_entity.pdbx_description
1 polymer ?
#
loop_
_entity_poly.entity_id
_entity_poly.type
_entity_poly.pdbx_seq_one_letter_code
_entity_poly.pdbx_strand_id
1 'polypeptide(L)'
;MPKLSPADVPTVKLDSAAGAIEVSLTREMRRALFEKPGRVVFAIVELTSKSYTGHAEQEDKDPEVKVRVTSCEVARSDEDAAALADAKRAMWRGRQIDGTLDEVGEGPQRPDAALLDVTSSKPTEDELKAHRARQEQRRRDEYVR
;
A
#
# COMPACT_ATOMS: atom_id res chain seq x y z
N MET A 1 -11.49 23.29 7.51
CA MET A 1 -10.30 22.48 7.21
C MET A 1 -9.31 23.36 6.46
N PRO A 2 -7.99 23.23 6.70
CA PRO A 2 -6.97 23.88 5.89
C PRO A 2 -7.11 23.47 4.42
N LYS A 3 -6.75 24.36 3.50
CA LYS A 3 -6.75 24.09 2.06
C LYS A 3 -5.36 24.36 1.51
N LEU A 4 -4.73 23.32 0.97
CA LEU A 4 -3.47 23.41 0.22
C LEU A 4 -3.76 23.81 -1.24
N SER A 5 -2.75 24.36 -1.93
CA SER A 5 -2.84 24.52 -3.37
C SER A 5 -2.75 23.15 -4.07
N PRO A 6 -3.28 22.98 -5.29
CA PRO A 6 -3.20 21.70 -6.01
C PRO A 6 -1.77 21.23 -6.30
N ALA A 7 -0.77 22.12 -6.20
CA ALA A 7 0.63 21.79 -6.44
C ALA A 7 1.35 21.30 -5.17
N ASP A 8 0.77 21.50 -3.99
CA ASP A 8 1.43 21.16 -2.72
C ASP A 8 1.20 19.69 -2.38
N VAL A 9 2.28 18.94 -2.18
CA VAL A 9 2.24 17.52 -1.77
C VAL A 9 2.74 17.41 -0.32
N PRO A 10 1.85 17.15 0.66
CA PRO A 10 2.27 17.10 2.06
C PRO A 10 3.06 15.83 2.38
N THR A 11 4.12 15.98 3.15
CA THR A 11 4.82 14.82 3.72
C THR A 11 3.95 14.16 4.78
N VAL A 12 3.73 12.85 4.66
CA VAL A 12 2.96 12.05 5.64
C VAL A 12 3.92 11.41 6.65
N LYS A 13 3.74 11.72 7.94
CA LYS A 13 4.50 11.12 9.04
C LYS A 13 3.60 10.24 9.90
N LEU A 14 4.08 9.04 10.24
CA LEU A 14 3.39 8.17 11.19
C LEU A 14 3.65 8.68 12.62
N ASP A 15 2.57 8.88 13.36
CA ASP A 15 2.62 9.21 14.78
C ASP A 15 3.08 8.00 15.62
N SER A 16 3.87 8.25 16.68
CA SER A 16 4.51 7.18 17.47
C SER A 16 3.54 6.38 18.34
N ALA A 17 2.27 6.78 18.42
CA ALA A 17 1.24 6.07 19.14
C ALA A 17 0.76 4.83 18.36
N ALA A 18 1.38 3.68 18.67
CA ALA A 18 1.10 2.38 18.04
C ALA A 18 0.14 1.47 18.83
N GLY A 19 -0.59 2.00 19.82
CA GLY A 19 -1.41 1.19 20.75
C GLY A 19 -2.43 0.28 20.06
N ALA A 20 -3.02 0.72 18.94
CA ALA A 20 -3.95 -0.10 18.15
C ALA A 20 -3.27 -1.35 17.56
N ILE A 21 -2.02 -1.23 17.11
CA ILE A 21 -1.24 -2.34 16.56
C ILE A 21 -0.93 -3.35 17.66
N GLU A 22 -0.47 -2.88 18.83
CA GLU A 22 -0.12 -3.77 19.93
C GLU A 22 -1.33 -4.60 20.41
N VAL A 23 -2.50 -3.96 20.54
CA VAL A 23 -3.75 -4.62 20.98
C VAL A 23 -4.22 -5.68 19.98
N SER A 24 -4.00 -5.46 18.68
CA SER A 24 -4.38 -6.39 17.63
C SER A 24 -3.50 -7.65 17.53
N LEU A 25 -2.33 -7.65 18.19
CA LEU A 25 -1.38 -8.77 18.16
C LEU A 25 -1.55 -9.72 19.35
N THR A 26 -1.54 -11.02 19.07
CA THR A 26 -1.41 -12.03 20.13
C THR A 26 -0.04 -11.94 20.80
N ARG A 27 0.07 -12.48 22.02
CA ARG A 27 1.36 -12.56 22.74
C ARG A 27 2.42 -13.33 21.94
N GLU A 28 2.01 -14.42 21.30
CA GLU A 28 2.89 -15.26 20.49
C GLU A 28 3.43 -14.50 19.27
N MET A 29 2.58 -13.72 18.59
CA MET A 29 2.99 -12.92 17.44
C MET A 29 3.99 -11.83 17.84
N ARG A 30 3.74 -11.13 18.95
CA ARG A 30 4.69 -10.15 19.51
C ARG A 30 6.04 -10.77 19.82
N ARG A 31 6.03 -11.95 20.44
CA ARG A 31 7.24 -12.72 20.73
C ARG A 31 7.97 -13.14 19.44
N ALA A 32 7.24 -13.65 18.44
CA ALA A 32 7.81 -14.07 17.18
C ALA A 32 8.46 -12.91 16.39
N LEU A 33 7.87 -11.72 16.43
CA LEU A 33 8.45 -10.51 15.82
C LEU A 33 9.79 -10.13 16.46
N PHE A 34 9.96 -10.37 17.76
CA PHE A 34 11.21 -10.12 18.47
C PHE A 34 12.25 -11.23 18.23
N GLU A 35 11.85 -12.49 18.36
CA GLU A 35 12.77 -13.63 18.35
C GLU A 35 13.18 -14.08 16.94
N LYS A 36 12.42 -13.70 15.90
CA LYS A 36 12.67 -14.10 14.51
C LYS A 36 12.82 -12.85 13.63
N PRO A 37 14.03 -12.26 13.54
CA PRO A 37 14.30 -11.15 12.64
C PRO A 37 13.84 -11.46 11.21
N GLY A 38 13.16 -10.51 10.57
CA GLY A 38 12.57 -10.72 9.25
C GLY A 38 11.19 -11.38 9.25
N ARG A 39 10.62 -11.71 10.43
CA ARG A 39 9.22 -12.14 10.53
C ARG A 39 8.28 -11.04 10.03
N VAL A 40 7.32 -11.42 9.20
CA VAL A 40 6.28 -10.56 8.67
C VAL A 40 4.95 -10.89 9.32
N VAL A 41 4.16 -9.86 9.61
CA VAL A 41 2.73 -9.95 9.94
C VAL A 41 1.96 -9.05 8.99
N PHE A 42 0.81 -9.49 8.51
CA PHE A 42 -0.07 -8.70 7.64
C PHE A 42 -1.16 -8.07 8.49
N ALA A 43 -1.44 -6.79 8.25
CA ALA A 43 -2.46 -6.05 8.96
C ALA A 43 -3.24 -5.13 8.01
N ILE A 44 -4.51 -4.88 8.33
CA ILE A 44 -5.29 -3.75 7.79
C ILE A 44 -5.33 -2.67 8.86
N VAL A 45 -5.08 -1.43 8.45
CA VAL A 45 -5.06 -0.28 9.35
C VAL A 45 -5.96 0.84 8.83
N GLU A 46 -6.55 1.58 9.77
CA GLU A 46 -7.19 2.86 9.52
C GLU A 46 -6.25 3.99 9.95
N LEU A 47 -5.94 4.90 9.03
CA LEU A 47 -5.09 6.07 9.28
C LEU A 47 -5.95 7.32 9.45
N THR A 48 -5.83 7.97 10.61
CA THR A 48 -6.52 9.24 10.90
C THR A 48 -5.52 10.38 11.01
N SER A 49 -5.74 11.48 10.29
CA SER A 49 -4.97 12.73 10.48
C SER A 49 -5.12 13.28 11.90
N LYS A 50 -4.01 13.64 12.54
CA LYS A 50 -3.98 14.15 13.93
C LYS A 50 -3.48 15.57 14.04
N SER A 51 -2.47 15.95 13.25
CA SER A 51 -1.97 17.31 13.18
C SER A 51 -1.31 17.58 11.84
N TYR A 52 -1.16 18.85 11.49
CA TYR A 52 -0.55 19.30 10.25
C TYR A 52 0.29 20.57 10.49
N THR A 53 1.25 20.85 9.61
CA THR A 53 2.10 22.05 9.58
C THR A 53 2.29 22.53 8.14
N GLY A 54 2.83 23.75 7.94
CA GLY A 54 3.20 24.28 6.62
C GLY A 54 2.00 24.84 5.86
N HIS A 55 1.21 25.70 6.50
CA HIS A 55 -0.10 26.14 6.01
C HIS A 55 -0.32 27.65 6.03
N ALA A 56 0.59 28.43 6.61
CA ALA A 56 0.55 29.89 6.55
C ALA A 56 1.66 30.39 5.61
N GLU A 57 1.39 31.46 4.85
CA GLU A 57 2.36 32.08 3.92
C GLU A 57 3.69 32.50 4.59
N GLN A 58 3.70 32.60 5.92
CA GLN A 58 4.85 33.00 6.75
C GLN A 58 5.49 31.82 7.50
N GLU A 59 4.91 30.63 7.40
CA GLU A 59 5.46 29.42 8.01
C GLU A 59 6.51 28.85 7.07
N ASP A 60 7.80 29.06 7.39
CA ASP A 60 8.95 28.51 6.65
C ASP A 60 9.11 27.01 6.93
N LYS A 61 8.05 26.25 6.65
CA LYS A 61 7.96 24.81 6.81
C LYS A 61 7.17 24.23 5.68
N ASP A 62 7.70 23.18 5.08
CA ASP A 62 6.98 22.40 4.09
C ASP A 62 5.67 21.85 4.67
N PRO A 63 4.62 21.70 3.85
CA PRO A 63 3.39 21.05 4.27
C PRO A 63 3.65 19.64 4.81
N GLU A 64 3.23 19.37 6.04
CA GLU A 64 3.31 18.04 6.64
C GLU A 64 1.98 17.66 7.31
N VAL A 65 1.64 16.38 7.28
CA VAL A 65 0.52 15.82 8.03
C VAL A 65 0.97 14.60 8.84
N LYS A 66 0.67 14.60 10.14
CA LYS A 66 0.86 13.46 11.02
C LYS A 66 -0.41 12.62 11.04
N VAL A 67 -0.28 11.34 10.67
CA VAL A 67 -1.37 10.36 10.73
C VAL A 67 -1.11 9.35 11.85
N ARG A 68 -2.18 8.86 12.47
CA ARG A 68 -2.14 7.83 13.51
C ARG A 68 -2.96 6.62 13.08
N VAL A 69 -2.46 5.43 13.40
CA VAL A 69 -3.26 4.19 13.32
C VAL A 69 -4.34 4.22 14.40
N THR A 70 -5.59 4.39 14.01
CA THR A 70 -6.74 4.42 14.95
C THR A 70 -7.43 3.09 15.10
N SER A 71 -7.38 2.25 14.06
CA SER A 71 -7.88 0.89 14.06
C SER A 71 -6.86 -0.01 13.37
N CYS A 72 -6.72 -1.24 13.86
CA CYS A 72 -5.79 -2.23 13.32
C CYS A 72 -6.34 -3.64 13.57
N GLU A 73 -6.35 -4.46 12.54
CA GLU A 73 -6.56 -5.90 12.66
C GLU A 73 -5.44 -6.63 11.93
N VAL A 74 -4.87 -7.63 12.60
CA VAL A 74 -3.75 -8.43 12.10
C VAL A 74 -4.26 -9.82 11.74
N ALA A 75 -3.79 -10.33 10.60
CA ALA A 75 -4.04 -11.70 10.17
C ALA A 75 -3.69 -12.71 11.27
N ARG A 76 -4.65 -13.57 11.64
CA ARG A 76 -4.48 -14.57 12.70
C ARG A 76 -4.20 -15.97 12.14
N SER A 77 -4.51 -16.17 10.87
CA SER A 77 -4.26 -17.39 10.12
C SER A 77 -3.46 -17.13 8.84
N ASP A 78 -2.94 -18.18 8.24
CA ASP A 78 -2.28 -18.11 6.93
C ASP A 78 -3.28 -17.73 5.82
N GLU A 79 -4.56 -18.11 5.97
CA GLU A 79 -5.64 -17.72 5.05
C GLU A 79 -5.90 -16.21 5.10
N ASP A 80 -6.01 -15.63 6.30
CA ASP A 80 -6.13 -14.17 6.46
C ASP A 80 -4.93 -13.47 5.84
N ALA A 81 -3.71 -13.97 6.09
CA ALA A 81 -2.49 -13.39 5.58
C ALA A 81 -2.44 -13.42 4.04
N ALA A 82 -2.85 -14.54 3.43
CA ALA A 82 -2.95 -14.68 1.98
C ALA A 82 -3.97 -13.69 1.38
N ALA A 83 -5.16 -13.57 2.00
CA ALA A 83 -6.17 -12.62 1.57
C ALA A 83 -5.67 -11.16 1.61
N LEU A 84 -4.95 -10.78 2.68
CA LEU A 84 -4.36 -9.44 2.80
C LEU A 84 -3.23 -9.20 1.79
N ALA A 85 -2.41 -10.22 1.52
CA ALA A 85 -1.37 -10.14 0.51
C ALA A 85 -1.96 -9.96 -0.90
N ASP A 86 -3.06 -10.66 -1.21
CA ASP A 86 -3.77 -10.56 -2.48
C ASP A 86 -4.42 -9.19 -2.66
N ALA A 87 -5.06 -8.67 -1.62
CA ALA A 87 -5.60 -7.31 -1.61
C ALA A 87 -4.49 -6.27 -1.88
N LYS A 88 -3.34 -6.39 -1.21
CA LYS A 88 -2.17 -5.55 -1.44
C LYS A 88 -1.69 -5.61 -2.91
N ARG A 89 -1.60 -6.81 -3.49
CA ARG A 89 -1.21 -6.98 -4.91
C ARG A 89 -2.24 -6.39 -5.86
N ALA A 90 -3.53 -6.49 -5.56
CA ALA A 90 -4.60 -5.86 -6.35
C ALA A 90 -4.48 -4.33 -6.33
N MET A 91 -4.24 -3.72 -5.18
CA MET A 91 -4.00 -2.28 -5.06
C MET A 91 -2.76 -1.82 -5.83
N TRP A 92 -1.68 -2.62 -5.80
CA TRP A 92 -0.47 -2.33 -6.57
C TRP A 92 -0.75 -2.37 -8.09
N ARG A 93 -1.47 -3.38 -8.57
CA ARG A 93 -1.90 -3.46 -9.98
C ARG A 93 -2.76 -2.26 -10.40
N GLY A 94 -3.66 -1.81 -9.52
CA GLY A 94 -4.45 -0.59 -9.75
C GLY A 94 -3.55 0.62 -10.02
N ARG A 95 -2.55 0.86 -9.19
CA ARG A 95 -1.57 1.95 -9.40
C ARG A 95 -0.80 1.83 -10.71
N GLN A 96 -0.43 0.61 -11.12
CA GLN A 96 0.24 0.42 -12.41
C GLN A 96 -0.66 0.84 -13.59
N ILE A 97 -1.95 0.53 -13.50
CA ILE A 97 -2.94 0.88 -14.53
C ILE A 97 -3.19 2.39 -14.52
N ASP A 98 -3.31 2.99 -13.33
CA ASP A 98 -3.57 4.41 -13.15
C ASP A 98 -2.34 5.29 -13.43
N GLY A 99 -1.17 4.67 -13.62
CA GLY A 99 0.08 5.39 -13.90
C GLY A 99 0.73 6.03 -12.68
N THR A 100 0.20 5.82 -11.47
CA THR A 100 0.62 6.50 -10.22
C THR A 100 1.76 5.77 -9.49
N LEU A 101 2.62 5.06 -10.22
CA LEU A 101 3.77 4.36 -9.62
C LEU A 101 4.94 5.30 -9.32
N ASP A 102 5.16 6.30 -10.17
CA ASP A 102 6.17 7.35 -10.01
C ASP A 102 5.88 8.26 -8.80
N GLU A 103 4.61 8.40 -8.42
CA GLU A 103 4.19 9.15 -7.23
C GLU A 103 4.55 8.47 -5.88
N VAL A 104 4.75 7.15 -5.85
CA VAL A 104 4.87 6.37 -4.59
C VAL A 104 6.06 5.39 -4.58
N GLY A 105 6.75 5.22 -5.71
CA GLY A 105 7.94 4.38 -5.89
C GLY A 105 7.65 2.96 -6.41
N GLU A 106 8.71 2.29 -6.89
CA GLU A 106 8.64 0.89 -7.29
C GLU A 106 8.23 0.03 -6.08
N GLY A 107 7.06 -0.61 -6.17
CA GLY A 107 6.55 -1.47 -5.11
C GLY A 107 7.55 -2.57 -4.69
N PRO A 108 7.32 -3.24 -3.54
CA PRO A 108 8.30 -4.16 -2.97
C PRO A 108 8.74 -5.23 -3.97
N GLN A 109 10.04 -5.25 -4.28
CA GLN A 109 10.68 -6.31 -5.04
C GLN A 109 10.56 -7.61 -4.24
N ARG A 110 9.72 -8.53 -4.73
CA ARG A 110 9.47 -9.92 -4.27
C ARG A 110 8.52 -10.11 -3.07
N PRO A 111 7.21 -10.32 -3.35
CA PRO A 111 6.22 -10.82 -2.40
C PRO A 111 5.96 -12.35 -2.49
N ASP A 112 6.75 -13.10 -3.27
CA ASP A 112 6.47 -14.48 -3.70
C ASP A 112 6.68 -15.58 -2.63
N ALA A 113 6.27 -15.35 -1.39
CA ALA A 113 6.28 -16.38 -0.37
C ALA A 113 4.97 -16.38 0.44
N ALA A 114 3.86 -16.75 -0.21
CA ALA A 114 2.82 -17.66 0.32
C ALA A 114 1.53 -17.61 -0.53
N LEU A 115 1.25 -18.78 -1.13
CA LEU A 115 -0.06 -19.38 -1.45
C LEU A 115 -0.99 -18.74 -2.48
N LEU A 116 -1.02 -19.42 -3.64
CA LEU A 116 -2.09 -19.49 -4.63
C LEU A 116 -3.35 -20.15 -4.01
N ASP A 117 -4.46 -19.41 -3.92
CA ASP A 117 -5.79 -20.00 -4.22
C ASP A 117 -6.92 -18.96 -4.35
N VAL A 118 -6.68 -17.68 -4.02
CA VAL A 118 -7.69 -16.59 -4.12
C VAL A 118 -7.68 -15.90 -5.50
N THR A 119 -6.83 -16.36 -6.43
CA THR A 119 -6.67 -15.77 -7.77
C THR A 119 -7.69 -16.24 -8.80
N SER A 120 -8.56 -17.21 -8.48
CA SER A 120 -9.49 -17.85 -9.43
C SER A 120 -10.54 -16.92 -10.04
N SER A 121 -10.79 -15.74 -9.44
CA SER A 121 -11.74 -14.74 -9.95
C SER A 121 -11.10 -13.45 -10.47
N LYS A 122 -9.76 -13.37 -10.55
CA LYS A 122 -9.03 -12.18 -10.99
C LYS A 122 -8.18 -12.49 -12.21
N PRO A 123 -7.91 -11.48 -13.07
CA PRO A 123 -7.09 -11.68 -14.25
C PRO A 123 -5.72 -12.25 -13.88
N THR A 124 -5.39 -13.38 -14.51
CA THR A 124 -4.13 -14.10 -14.45
C THR A 124 -3.00 -13.29 -15.10
N GLU A 125 -1.75 -13.66 -14.82
CA GLU A 125 -0.58 -13.04 -15.46
C GLU A 125 -0.59 -13.22 -16.98
N ASP A 126 -1.13 -14.34 -17.47
CA ASP A 126 -1.29 -14.60 -18.91
C ASP A 126 -2.33 -13.67 -19.55
N GLU A 127 -3.43 -13.36 -18.86
CA GLU A 127 -4.43 -12.39 -19.33
C GLU A 127 -3.86 -10.97 -19.37
N LEU A 128 -3.02 -10.61 -18.38
CA LEU A 128 -2.30 -9.34 -18.36
C LEU A 128 -1.30 -9.26 -19.53
N LYS A 129 -0.55 -10.34 -19.79
CA LYS A 129 0.40 -10.44 -20.91
C LYS A 129 -0.31 -10.34 -22.25
N ALA A 130 -1.44 -11.03 -22.43
CA ALA A 130 -2.26 -10.96 -23.62
C ALA A 130 -2.87 -9.57 -23.83
N HIS A 131 -3.28 -8.89 -22.76
CA HIS A 131 -3.75 -7.50 -22.84
C HIS A 131 -2.64 -6.55 -23.30
N ARG A 132 -1.44 -6.66 -22.71
CA ARG A 132 -0.28 -5.85 -23.10
C ARG A 132 0.11 -6.08 -24.56
N ALA A 133 0.14 -7.34 -25.01
CA ALA A 133 0.42 -7.67 -26.41
C ALA A 133 -0.60 -7.04 -27.37
N ARG A 134 -1.89 -7.06 -27.03
CA ARG A 134 -2.95 -6.41 -27.83
C ARG A 134 -2.80 -4.88 -27.88
N GLN A 135 -2.41 -4.25 -26.77
CA GLN A 135 -2.16 -2.80 -26.72
C GLN A 135 -0.93 -2.40 -27.53
N GLU A 136 0.13 -3.19 -27.45
CA GLU A 136 1.37 -2.95 -28.17
C GLU A 136 1.20 -3.15 -29.67
N GLN A 137 0.42 -4.16 -30.08
CA GLN A 137 0.06 -4.38 -31.47
C GLN A 137 -0.83 -3.24 -32.01
N ARG A 138 -1.83 -2.79 -31.24
CA ARG A 138 -2.63 -1.60 -31.59
C ARG A 138 -1.76 -0.36 -31.79
N ARG A 139 -0.82 -0.09 -30.87
CA ARG A 139 0.12 1.03 -31.02
C ARG A 139 0.99 0.89 -32.26
N ARG A 140 1.45 -0.32 -32.59
CA ARG A 140 2.24 -0.54 -33.81
C ARG A 140 1.43 -0.31 -35.08
N ASP A 141 0.19 -0.80 -35.12
CA ASP A 141 -0.70 -0.64 -36.27
C ASP A 141 -1.11 0.84 -36.48
N GLU A 142 -1.19 1.62 -35.40
CA GLU A 142 -1.49 3.05 -35.42
C GLU A 142 -0.31 3.91 -35.91
N TYR A 143 0.93 3.42 -35.77
CA TYR A 143 2.16 4.09 -36.26
C TYR A 143 2.55 3.71 -37.70
N VAL A 144 1.92 2.70 -38.30
CA VAL A 144 2.19 2.21 -39.67
C VAL A 144 1.15 2.74 -40.69
N ARG A 145 0.16 3.52 -40.24
CA ARG A 145 -0.77 4.29 -41.09
C ARG A 145 -0.32 5.73 -41.25
#